data_AF-A0A7Y3NXA4-F1
#
_entry.id   AF-A0A7Y3NXA4-F1
#
_cell.length_a   1.000
_cell.length_b   1.000
_cell.length_c   1.000
_cell.angle_alpha   90.00
_cell.angle_beta   90.00
_cell.angle_gamma   90.00
#
_symmetry.space_group_name_H-M   'P 1'
#
loop_
_entity.id
_entity.type
_entity.pdbx_description
1 polymer ?
#
loop_
_entity_poly.entity_id
_entity_poly.type
_entity_poly.pdbx_seq_one_letter_code
_entity_poly.pdbx_strand_id
1 'polypeptide(L)'
;MAKRKILKDRPGVVWLLGLAAIGLATAYVAISSIHGAEKMVVVLTAASTIPADTVITSAEVTSTSISASVVPPNAVQNSQAIVGKYADATIAQGEPILQSVVAPATTVRQLVRTYGMNFVGATVQLDPADLPITDVNPGDLVDLIGVYGTQNQQVYTQWIAQGVPVLAIDTTNTKIVLAIPQADALALVRDLTTGKVRVMLDPQPFNAANMFRTQTSTSNALPSVKAVKAVKAVKTVKSVQSVKVVKAVKTKK
;
A
#
# COMPACT_ATOMS: atom_id res chain seq x y z
N MET A 1 45.78 -59.25 55.72
CA MET A 1 44.54 -59.26 56.53
C MET A 1 44.08 -57.83 56.78
N ALA A 2 42.99 -57.37 56.15
CA ALA A 2 42.46 -56.02 56.36
C ALA A 2 41.31 -56.05 57.38
N LYS A 3 41.47 -55.32 58.49
CA LYS A 3 40.46 -55.15 59.56
C LYS A 3 39.27 -54.32 59.02
N ARG A 4 38.12 -54.95 58.78
CA ARG A 4 36.85 -54.23 58.55
C ARG A 4 36.42 -53.53 59.85
N LYS A 5 36.48 -52.21 59.89
CA LYS A 5 35.86 -51.41 60.95
C LYS A 5 34.34 -51.43 60.74
N ILE A 6 33.64 -52.08 61.66
CA ILE A 6 32.18 -52.09 61.72
C ILE A 6 31.75 -50.72 62.26
N LEU A 7 31.10 -49.92 61.41
CA LEU A 7 30.52 -48.64 61.81
C LEU A 7 29.38 -48.93 62.79
N LYS A 8 29.52 -48.45 64.03
CA LYS A 8 28.51 -48.54 65.08
C LYS A 8 27.35 -47.62 64.67
N ASP A 9 26.18 -48.20 64.42
CA ASP A 9 24.98 -47.48 63.98
C ASP A 9 24.64 -46.32 64.94
N ARG A 10 24.93 -45.10 64.49
CA ARG A 10 24.49 -43.88 65.16
C ARG A 10 23.20 -43.44 64.48
N PRO A 11 22.03 -43.60 65.12
CA PRO A 11 20.74 -43.34 64.48
C PRO A 11 20.62 -41.91 63.94
N GLY A 12 21.32 -40.93 64.54
CA GLY A 12 21.34 -39.55 64.06
C GLY A 12 21.99 -39.35 62.68
N VAL A 13 22.93 -40.21 62.27
CA VAL A 13 23.59 -40.10 60.95
C VAL A 13 22.65 -40.50 59.82
N VAL A 14 21.78 -41.49 60.06
CA VAL A 14 20.78 -41.94 59.08
C VAL A 14 19.74 -40.83 58.81
N TRP A 15 19.30 -40.12 59.84
CA TRP A 15 18.38 -39.00 59.70
C TRP A 15 18.98 -37.81 58.94
N LEU A 16 20.26 -37.47 59.22
CA LEU A 16 20.95 -36.40 58.49
C LEU A 16 21.15 -36.75 57.01
N LEU A 17 21.49 -38.00 56.70
CA LEU A 17 21.61 -38.46 55.31
C LEU A 17 20.25 -38.46 54.59
N GLY A 18 19.17 -38.85 55.28
CA GLY A 18 17.81 -38.78 54.74
C GLY A 18 17.39 -37.35 54.39
N LEU A 19 17.63 -36.39 55.29
CA LEU A 19 17.32 -34.98 55.03
C LEU A 19 18.18 -34.38 53.91
N ALA A 20 19.47 -34.74 53.85
CA ALA A 20 20.34 -34.31 52.76
C ALA A 20 19.90 -34.85 51.39
N ALA A 21 19.45 -36.12 51.33
CA ALA A 21 18.93 -36.71 50.11
C ALA A 21 17.63 -36.04 49.63
N ILE A 22 16.73 -35.71 50.56
CA ILE A 22 15.50 -34.97 50.25
C ILE A 22 15.83 -33.56 49.74
N GLY A 23 16.76 -32.85 50.39
CA GLY A 23 17.19 -31.52 49.96
C GLY A 23 17.83 -31.49 48.57
N LEU A 24 18.62 -32.52 48.23
CA LEU A 24 19.20 -32.66 46.90
C LEU A 24 18.13 -32.99 45.83
N ALA A 25 17.16 -33.84 46.16
CA ALA A 25 16.07 -34.18 45.25
C ALA A 25 15.18 -32.96 44.95
N THR A 26 14.84 -32.16 45.96
CA THR A 26 14.04 -30.94 45.76
C THR A 26 14.81 -29.87 44.99
N ALA A 27 16.11 -29.69 45.25
CA ALA A 27 16.96 -28.79 44.49
C ALA A 27 17.08 -29.22 43.02
N TYR A 28 17.22 -30.52 42.74
CA TYR A 28 17.27 -31.04 41.37
C TYR A 28 15.98 -30.75 40.61
N VAL A 29 14.81 -31.03 41.21
CA VAL A 29 13.50 -30.74 40.58
C VAL A 29 13.34 -29.24 40.31
N ALA A 30 13.71 -28.38 41.27
CA ALA A 30 13.66 -26.93 41.11
C ALA A 30 14.57 -26.44 39.97
N ILE A 31 15.81 -26.93 39.91
CA ILE A 31 16.78 -26.57 38.86
C ILE A 31 16.32 -27.10 37.49
N SER A 32 15.79 -28.32 37.40
CA SER A 32 15.27 -28.87 36.14
C SER A 32 14.05 -28.12 35.62
N SER A 33 13.27 -27.51 36.52
CA SER A 33 12.10 -26.71 36.16
C SER A 33 12.51 -25.33 35.59
N ILE A 34 13.66 -24.81 36.01
CA ILE A 34 14.22 -23.55 35.50
C ILE A 34 14.89 -23.76 34.13
N HIS A 35 15.52 -24.91 33.89
CA HIS A 35 16.15 -25.21 32.60
C HIS A 35 15.16 -25.56 31.47
N GLY A 36 13.87 -25.76 31.79
CA GLY A 36 12.81 -26.04 30.81
C GLY A 36 12.00 -24.83 30.36
N ALA A 37 12.26 -23.64 30.91
CA ALA A 37 11.58 -22.43 30.47
C ALA A 37 12.19 -21.96 29.13
N GLU A 38 11.69 -22.51 28.03
CA GLU A 38 12.06 -22.02 26.71
C GLU A 38 11.80 -20.51 26.63
N LYS A 39 12.79 -19.78 26.12
CA LYS A 39 12.68 -18.33 25.96
C LYS A 39 11.54 -18.05 25.00
N MET A 40 10.43 -17.53 25.50
CA MET A 40 9.31 -17.10 24.68
C MET A 40 9.58 -15.71 24.11
N VAL A 41 9.25 -15.50 22.85
CA VAL A 41 9.39 -14.22 22.13
C VAL A 41 8.03 -13.87 21.54
N VAL A 42 7.63 -12.60 21.72
CA VAL A 42 6.42 -12.07 21.10
C VAL A 42 6.74 -11.70 19.66
N VAL A 43 6.02 -12.29 18.72
CA VAL A 43 6.08 -11.96 17.30
C VAL A 43 4.71 -11.53 16.80
N LEU A 44 4.68 -10.81 15.69
CA LEU A 44 3.44 -10.46 15.02
C LEU A 44 3.06 -11.55 14.02
N THR A 45 1.81 -11.95 14.07
CA THR A 45 1.20 -12.90 13.14
C THR A 45 -0.01 -12.25 12.46
N ALA A 46 -0.37 -12.75 11.28
CA ALA A 46 -1.55 -12.26 10.58
C ALA A 46 -2.83 -12.75 11.25
N ALA A 47 -3.70 -11.84 11.69
CA ALA A 47 -4.99 -12.17 12.32
C ALA A 47 -6.00 -12.78 11.32
N SER A 48 -5.87 -12.40 10.05
CA SER A 48 -6.60 -12.94 8.89
C SER A 48 -5.62 -13.10 7.72
N THR A 49 -6.01 -13.82 6.66
CA THR A 49 -5.17 -13.89 5.46
C THR A 49 -5.06 -12.51 4.82
N ILE A 50 -3.85 -12.00 4.66
CA ILE A 50 -3.54 -10.71 4.03
C ILE A 50 -3.10 -11.01 2.60
N PRO A 51 -3.88 -10.64 1.56
CA PRO A 51 -3.45 -10.83 0.18
C PRO A 51 -2.12 -10.13 -0.14
N ALA A 52 -1.45 -10.59 -1.20
CA ALA A 52 -0.38 -9.80 -1.78
C ALA A 52 -0.92 -8.42 -2.22
N ASP A 53 -0.05 -7.42 -2.21
CA ASP A 53 -0.33 -6.07 -2.69
C ASP A 53 -1.37 -5.28 -1.87
N THR A 54 -1.79 -5.75 -0.68
CA THR A 54 -2.69 -5.03 0.25
C THR A 54 -1.96 -4.30 1.37
N VAL A 55 -2.54 -3.17 1.81
CA VAL A 55 -2.05 -2.42 2.98
C VAL A 55 -2.36 -3.21 4.25
N ILE A 56 -1.33 -3.45 5.07
CA ILE A 56 -1.45 -4.12 6.35
C ILE A 56 -2.07 -3.14 7.36
N THR A 57 -3.26 -3.46 7.85
CA THR A 57 -3.97 -2.67 8.86
C THR A 57 -3.74 -3.22 10.27
N SER A 58 -4.01 -2.42 11.30
CA SER A 58 -3.88 -2.87 12.69
C SER A 58 -4.85 -3.99 13.06
N ALA A 59 -5.98 -4.11 12.37
CA ALA A 59 -6.96 -5.17 12.61
C ALA A 59 -6.51 -6.53 12.06
N GLU A 60 -5.59 -6.54 11.10
CA GLU A 60 -5.08 -7.75 10.45
C GLU A 60 -3.82 -8.31 11.13
N VAL A 61 -3.37 -7.71 12.23
CA VAL A 61 -2.14 -8.09 12.93
C VAL A 61 -2.48 -8.45 14.37
N THR A 62 -1.94 -9.56 14.86
CA THR A 62 -2.03 -9.96 16.27
C THR A 62 -0.67 -10.35 16.83
N SER A 63 -0.47 -10.16 18.13
CA SER A 63 0.77 -10.55 18.82
C SER A 63 0.63 -11.96 19.37
N THR A 64 1.54 -12.86 18.99
CA THR A 64 1.57 -14.24 19.47
C THR A 64 2.91 -14.53 20.14
N SER A 65 2.87 -15.21 21.29
CA SER A 65 4.07 -15.65 22.01
C SER A 65 4.47 -17.03 21.52
N ILE A 66 5.65 -17.15 20.90
CA ILE A 66 6.20 -18.41 20.39
C ILE A 66 7.60 -18.65 20.95
N SER A 67 8.03 -19.90 21.00
CA SER A 67 9.38 -20.24 21.46
C SER A 67 10.44 -19.66 20.54
N ALA A 68 11.49 -19.05 21.11
CA ALA A 68 12.58 -18.42 20.38
C ALA A 68 13.28 -19.38 19.39
N SER A 69 13.23 -20.68 19.65
CA SER A 69 13.81 -21.72 18.78
C SER A 69 13.02 -21.93 17.48
N VAL A 70 11.74 -21.54 17.45
CA VAL A 70 10.82 -21.72 16.31
C VAL A 70 10.55 -20.40 15.57
N VAL A 71 10.91 -19.26 16.17
CA VAL A 71 10.76 -17.93 15.54
C VAL A 71 11.56 -17.90 14.22
N PRO A 72 10.90 -17.66 13.07
CA PRO A 72 11.62 -17.45 11.82
C PRO A 72 12.57 -16.24 11.92
N PRO A 73 13.73 -16.27 11.26
CA PRO A 73 14.59 -15.09 11.21
C PRO A 73 13.84 -13.91 10.58
N ASN A 74 14.06 -12.71 11.11
CA ASN A 74 13.41 -11.46 10.66
C ASN A 74 11.89 -11.39 10.90
N ALA A 75 11.33 -12.21 11.79
CA ALA A 75 9.97 -12.01 12.26
C ALA A 75 9.82 -10.64 12.93
N VAL A 76 8.80 -9.89 12.54
CA VAL A 76 8.55 -8.56 13.08
C VAL A 76 7.97 -8.67 14.50
N GLN A 77 8.49 -7.87 15.42
CA GLN A 77 8.05 -7.85 16.83
C GLN A 77 7.28 -6.57 17.19
N ASN A 78 7.33 -5.53 16.34
CA ASN A 78 6.78 -4.20 16.59
C ASN A 78 5.72 -3.84 15.53
N SER A 79 4.47 -3.61 15.95
CA SER A 79 3.34 -3.42 15.03
C SER A 79 3.42 -2.10 14.28
N GLN A 80 3.96 -1.06 14.91
CA GLN A 80 4.22 0.23 14.27
C GLN A 80 5.21 0.12 13.11
N ALA A 81 6.02 -0.94 13.05
CA ALA A 81 6.95 -1.16 11.95
C ALA A 81 6.29 -1.75 10.69
N ILE A 82 5.04 -2.22 10.77
CA ILE A 82 4.34 -2.87 9.64
C ILE A 82 2.99 -2.26 9.29
N VAL A 83 2.27 -1.66 10.25
CA VAL A 83 0.98 -1.05 9.96
C VAL A 83 1.15 0.11 8.98
N GLY A 84 0.37 0.10 7.90
CA GLY A 84 0.45 1.07 6.79
C GLY A 84 1.47 0.69 5.70
N LYS A 85 2.21 -0.41 5.87
CA LYS A 85 3.03 -1.00 4.81
C LYS A 85 2.21 -1.96 3.95
N TYR A 86 2.78 -2.43 2.85
CA TYR A 86 2.11 -3.40 1.97
C TYR A 86 2.70 -4.80 2.12
N ALA A 87 1.85 -5.81 1.99
CA ALA A 87 2.28 -7.18 1.83
C ALA A 87 2.85 -7.38 0.41
N ASP A 88 4.07 -7.90 0.29
CA ASP A 88 4.69 -8.22 -1.00
C ASP A 88 4.24 -9.56 -1.59
N ALA A 89 3.74 -10.43 -0.71
CA ALA A 89 3.16 -11.73 -1.01
C ALA A 89 1.95 -11.96 -0.08
N THR A 90 1.11 -12.94 -0.40
CA THR A 90 0.00 -13.32 0.48
C THR A 90 0.55 -13.90 1.78
N ILE A 91 0.08 -13.40 2.92
CA ILE A 91 0.44 -13.85 4.26
C ILE A 91 -0.77 -14.61 4.81
N ALA A 92 -0.61 -15.89 5.11
CA ALA A 92 -1.71 -16.71 5.61
C ALA A 92 -2.08 -16.35 7.06
N GLN A 93 -3.33 -16.57 7.44
CA GLN A 93 -3.76 -16.40 8.82
C GLN A 93 -2.89 -17.23 9.78
N GLY A 94 -2.45 -16.61 10.88
CA GLY A 94 -1.59 -17.20 11.89
C GLY A 94 -0.11 -17.26 11.53
N GLU A 95 0.26 -16.91 10.29
CA GLU A 95 1.66 -16.88 9.86
C GLU A 95 2.41 -15.68 10.48
N PRO A 96 3.64 -15.88 10.99
CA PRO A 96 4.50 -14.78 11.43
C PRO A 96 4.83 -13.82 10.28
N ILE A 97 4.61 -12.52 10.50
CA ILE A 97 4.91 -11.49 9.51
C ILE A 97 6.41 -11.26 9.48
N LEU A 98 7.05 -11.56 8.35
CA LEU A 98 8.48 -11.38 8.14
C LEU A 98 8.79 -10.01 7.56
N GLN A 99 9.94 -9.44 7.91
CA GLN A 99 10.36 -8.14 7.38
C GLN A 99 10.63 -8.17 5.86
N SER A 100 10.90 -9.36 5.30
CA SER A 100 11.12 -9.59 3.87
C SER A 100 9.83 -9.67 3.03
N VAL A 101 8.67 -9.86 3.66
CA VAL A 101 7.37 -9.95 2.96
C VAL A 101 6.57 -8.65 3.07
N VAL A 102 7.20 -7.59 3.58
CA VAL A 102 6.57 -6.29 3.79
C VAL A 102 7.37 -5.21 3.06
N ALA A 103 6.76 -4.63 2.02
CA ALA A 103 7.31 -3.49 1.31
C ALA A 103 6.99 -2.17 2.01
N PRO A 104 7.90 -1.18 2.01
CA PRO A 104 7.55 0.17 2.40
C PRO A 104 6.39 0.69 1.55
N ALA A 105 5.61 1.63 2.12
CA ALA A 105 4.48 2.22 1.41
C ALA A 105 4.91 2.79 0.05
N THR A 106 6.07 3.44 -0.01
CA THR A 106 6.57 4.25 -1.12
C THR A 106 7.44 3.46 -2.12
N THR A 107 6.91 2.38 -2.71
CA THR A 107 7.62 1.64 -3.77
C THR A 107 7.05 1.92 -5.15
N VAL A 108 7.83 1.69 -6.22
CA VAL A 108 7.33 1.75 -7.61
C VAL A 108 6.10 0.85 -7.81
N ARG A 109 6.04 -0.26 -7.06
CA ARG A 109 4.90 -1.17 -7.03
C ARG A 109 3.64 -0.49 -6.50
N GLN A 110 3.75 0.41 -5.52
CA GLN A 110 2.63 1.25 -5.08
C GLN A 110 2.07 2.06 -6.24
N LEU A 111 2.92 2.59 -7.12
CA LEU A 111 2.48 3.41 -8.25
C LEU A 111 1.70 2.58 -9.26
N VAL A 112 2.22 1.40 -9.60
CA VAL A 112 1.51 0.43 -10.46
C VAL A 112 0.21 -0.02 -9.81
N ARG A 113 0.14 -0.14 -8.48
CA ARG A 113 -1.09 -0.47 -7.74
C ARG A 113 -2.10 0.68 -7.72
N THR A 114 -1.64 1.91 -7.43
CA THR A 114 -2.49 3.09 -7.30
C THR A 114 -3.02 3.56 -8.66
N TYR A 115 -2.17 3.56 -9.68
CA TYR A 115 -2.48 4.12 -10.99
C TYR A 115 -2.76 3.03 -12.05
N GLY A 116 -2.36 1.78 -11.80
CA GLY A 116 -2.53 0.67 -12.73
C GLY A 116 -1.38 0.54 -13.73
N MET A 117 -1.50 -0.43 -14.64
CA MET A 117 -0.51 -0.67 -15.71
C MET A 117 -0.61 0.32 -16.88
N ASN A 118 -1.57 1.26 -16.85
CA ASN A 118 -1.79 2.24 -17.92
C ASN A 118 -0.88 3.47 -17.82
N PHE A 119 0.10 3.44 -16.91
CA PHE A 119 1.00 4.54 -16.64
C PHE A 119 2.45 4.12 -16.87
N VAL A 120 3.26 5.07 -17.34
CA VAL A 120 4.68 4.93 -17.56
C VAL A 120 5.39 5.93 -16.66
N GLY A 121 6.44 5.49 -15.96
CA GLY A 121 7.31 6.39 -15.21
C GLY A 121 8.13 7.24 -16.18
N ALA A 122 7.99 8.58 -16.10
CA ALA A 122 8.80 9.52 -16.86
C ALA A 122 9.52 10.48 -15.92
N THR A 123 10.79 10.80 -16.23
CA THR A 123 11.55 11.78 -15.47
C THR A 123 11.50 13.13 -16.15
N VAL A 124 11.09 14.16 -15.40
CA VAL A 124 11.04 15.55 -15.88
C VAL A 124 11.96 16.40 -15.01
N GLN A 125 12.79 17.21 -15.67
CA GLN A 125 13.63 18.20 -15.01
C GLN A 125 12.78 19.40 -14.61
N LEU A 126 12.87 19.84 -13.36
CA LEU A 126 12.22 21.06 -12.89
C LEU A 126 13.13 22.26 -13.06
N ASP A 127 12.55 23.35 -13.54
CA ASP A 127 13.12 24.69 -13.48
C ASP A 127 12.64 25.34 -12.16
N PRO A 128 13.54 25.66 -11.22
CA PRO A 128 13.17 26.25 -9.93
C PRO A 128 12.40 27.57 -10.04
N ALA A 129 12.48 28.25 -11.19
CA ALA A 129 11.72 29.47 -11.44
C ALA A 129 10.22 29.22 -11.65
N ASP A 130 9.83 28.03 -12.12
CA ASP A 130 8.42 27.69 -12.35
C ASP A 130 7.80 27.01 -11.12
N LEU A 131 8.53 26.05 -10.55
CA LEU A 131 8.07 25.23 -9.43
C LEU A 131 9.27 24.84 -8.55
N PRO A 132 9.42 25.45 -7.35
CA PRO A 132 10.45 25.06 -6.42
C PRO A 132 10.33 23.58 -6.04
N ILE A 133 11.44 22.83 -6.10
CA ILE A 133 11.46 21.39 -5.78
C ILE A 133 11.00 21.10 -4.33
N THR A 134 11.09 22.09 -3.44
CA THR A 134 10.65 22.00 -2.04
C THR A 134 9.14 21.98 -1.87
N ASP A 135 8.41 22.42 -2.90
CA ASP A 135 6.95 22.60 -2.86
C ASP A 135 6.22 21.40 -3.47
N VAL A 136 6.98 20.38 -3.90
CA VAL A 136 6.47 19.16 -4.50
C VAL A 136 6.76 17.99 -3.57
N ASN A 137 5.78 17.12 -3.37
CA ASN A 137 5.89 15.88 -2.60
C ASN A 137 5.44 14.69 -3.44
N PRO A 138 5.97 13.47 -3.18
CA PRO A 138 5.41 12.25 -3.77
C PRO A 138 3.92 12.13 -3.41
N GLY A 139 3.08 11.86 -4.40
CA GLY A 139 1.62 11.82 -4.30
C GLY A 139 0.90 13.09 -4.77
N ASP A 140 1.61 14.21 -4.89
CA ASP A 140 1.04 15.43 -5.46
C ASP A 140 0.66 15.23 -6.93
N LEU A 141 -0.32 15.99 -7.40
CA LEU A 141 -0.72 16.01 -8.80
C LEU A 141 -0.11 17.25 -9.47
N VAL A 142 0.44 17.05 -10.66
CA VAL A 142 1.01 18.11 -11.48
C VAL A 142 0.43 18.06 -12.88
N ASP A 143 0.38 19.22 -13.52
CA ASP A 143 0.11 19.31 -14.94
C ASP A 143 1.39 19.63 -15.72
N LEU A 144 1.44 19.13 -16.95
CA LEU A 144 2.57 19.29 -17.86
C LEU A 144 2.17 20.13 -19.05
N ILE A 145 2.90 21.23 -19.25
CA ILE A 145 2.71 22.15 -20.37
C ILE A 145 3.97 22.18 -21.21
N GLY A 146 3.84 21.87 -22.49
CA GLY A 146 4.89 22.08 -23.47
C GLY A 146 4.91 23.51 -23.96
N VAL A 147 6.07 24.15 -23.97
CA VAL A 147 6.28 25.48 -24.54
C VAL A 147 7.19 25.35 -25.77
N TYR A 148 6.66 25.77 -26.92
CA TYR A 148 7.33 25.64 -28.21
C TYR A 148 7.58 27.00 -28.85
N GLY A 149 8.80 27.19 -29.34
CA GLY A 149 9.14 28.31 -30.21
C GLY A 149 9.02 27.91 -31.68
N THR A 150 8.43 28.77 -32.50
CA THR A 150 8.48 28.64 -33.96
C THR A 150 9.63 29.48 -34.53
N GLN A 151 10.04 29.19 -35.77
CA GLN A 151 11.06 29.99 -36.50
C GLN A 151 10.68 31.49 -36.61
N ASN A 152 9.37 31.80 -36.53
CA ASN A 152 8.84 33.16 -36.57
C ASN A 152 8.73 33.82 -35.19
N GLN A 153 9.42 33.29 -34.17
CA GLN A 153 9.40 33.78 -32.79
C GLN A 153 8.02 33.75 -32.10
N GLN A 154 7.01 33.12 -32.70
CA GLN A 154 5.76 32.89 -32.01
C GLN A 154 5.93 31.72 -31.04
N VAL A 155 5.66 31.99 -29.76
CA VAL A 155 5.63 30.99 -28.70
C VAL A 155 4.19 30.51 -28.54
N TYR A 156 3.98 29.20 -28.61
CA TYR A 156 2.69 28.60 -28.27
C TYR A 156 2.86 27.56 -27.17
N THR A 157 1.80 27.37 -26.40
CA THR A 157 1.75 26.42 -25.30
C THR A 157 0.72 25.34 -25.59
N GLN A 158 1.01 24.11 -25.16
CA GLN A 158 0.09 22.98 -25.29
C GLN A 158 0.13 22.12 -24.02
N TRP A 159 -1.05 21.67 -23.58
CA TRP A 159 -1.16 20.65 -22.54
C TRP A 159 -0.61 19.32 -23.05
N ILE A 160 0.34 18.74 -22.32
CA ILE A 160 0.89 17.41 -22.60
C ILE A 160 0.11 16.37 -21.80
N ALA A 161 -0.04 16.60 -20.50
CA ALA A 161 -0.77 15.75 -19.59
C ALA A 161 -1.27 16.57 -18.39
N GLN A 162 -2.37 16.13 -17.76
CA GLN A 162 -2.99 16.81 -16.63
C GLN A 162 -3.27 15.82 -15.50
N GLY A 163 -3.26 16.29 -14.25
CA GLY A 163 -3.52 15.48 -13.06
C GLY A 163 -2.53 14.32 -12.92
N VAL A 164 -1.28 14.54 -13.30
CA VAL A 164 -0.24 13.53 -13.33
C VAL A 164 0.35 13.38 -11.93
N PRO A 165 0.39 12.18 -11.35
CA PRO A 165 0.94 11.99 -10.02
C PRO A 165 2.46 12.02 -10.00
N VAL A 166 3.01 12.70 -8.99
CA VAL A 166 4.43 12.67 -8.66
C VAL A 166 4.75 11.40 -7.89
N LEU A 167 5.70 10.63 -8.41
CA LEU A 167 6.09 9.32 -7.90
C LEU A 167 7.26 9.39 -6.95
N ALA A 168 8.26 10.18 -7.33
CA ALA A 168 9.50 10.34 -6.60
C ALA A 168 10.14 11.67 -6.96
N ILE A 169 11.02 12.14 -6.09
CA ILE A 169 11.69 13.42 -6.20
C ILE A 169 13.17 13.20 -6.00
N ASP A 170 13.97 13.71 -6.93
CA ASP A 170 15.41 13.84 -6.80
C ASP A 170 15.74 15.31 -6.56
N THR A 171 15.87 15.65 -5.28
CA THR A 171 16.18 17.02 -4.83
C THR A 171 17.58 17.47 -5.23
N THR A 172 18.50 16.53 -5.49
CA THR A 172 19.89 16.85 -5.83
C THR A 172 19.99 17.32 -7.28
N ASN A 173 19.28 16.63 -8.18
CA ASN A 173 19.30 16.94 -9.60
C ASN A 173 18.08 17.76 -10.05
N THR A 174 17.24 18.22 -9.12
CA THR A 174 15.96 18.92 -9.39
C THR A 174 15.08 18.20 -10.43
N LYS A 175 14.94 16.88 -10.27
CA LYS A 175 14.12 16.03 -11.14
C LYS A 175 12.95 15.45 -10.37
N ILE A 176 11.85 15.24 -11.07
CA ILE A 176 10.70 14.49 -10.55
C ILE A 176 10.41 13.32 -11.47
N VAL A 177 9.94 12.23 -10.88
CA VAL A 177 9.43 11.06 -11.60
C VAL A 177 7.92 11.12 -11.56
N LEU A 178 7.27 10.95 -12.70
CA LEU A 178 5.84 11.15 -12.91
C LEU A 178 5.19 9.89 -13.46
N ALA A 179 3.97 9.54 -13.02
CA ALA A 179 3.18 8.49 -13.65
C ALA A 179 2.39 9.10 -14.80
N ILE A 180 2.90 8.97 -16.01
CA ILE A 180 2.28 9.53 -17.22
C ILE A 180 1.38 8.49 -17.84
N PRO A 181 0.12 8.82 -18.21
CA PRO A 181 -0.70 7.91 -19.00
C PRO A 181 0.04 7.44 -20.24
N GLN A 182 -0.03 6.15 -20.56
CA GLN A 182 0.71 5.58 -21.69
C GLN A 182 0.37 6.27 -23.02
N ALA A 183 -0.85 6.79 -23.17
CA ALA A 183 -1.29 7.56 -24.32
C ALA A 183 -0.52 8.89 -24.50
N ASP A 184 -0.08 9.51 -23.40
CA ASP A 184 0.59 10.81 -23.39
C ASP A 184 2.12 10.68 -23.31
N ALA A 185 2.63 9.50 -22.92
CA ALA A 185 4.05 9.26 -22.73
C ALA A 185 4.90 9.56 -23.97
N LEU A 186 4.41 9.21 -25.17
CA LEU A 186 5.13 9.49 -26.42
C LEU A 186 5.22 10.98 -26.71
N ALA A 187 4.15 11.74 -26.45
CA ALA A 187 4.15 13.19 -26.61
C ALA A 187 5.18 13.81 -25.66
N LEU A 188 5.16 13.41 -24.38
CA LEU A 188 6.12 13.89 -23.40
C LEU A 188 7.58 13.63 -23.82
N VAL A 189 7.91 12.41 -24.26
CA VAL A 189 9.30 12.07 -24.64
C VAL A 189 9.78 12.92 -25.82
N ARG A 190 8.91 13.12 -26.83
CA ARG A 190 9.21 14.02 -27.96
C ARG A 190 9.45 15.44 -27.46
N ASP A 191 8.57 15.91 -26.60
CA ASP A 191 8.54 17.30 -26.14
C ASP A 191 9.70 17.62 -25.19
N LEU A 192 10.16 16.65 -24.39
CA LEU A 192 11.41 16.71 -23.62
C LEU A 192 12.66 16.81 -24.51
N THR A 193 12.60 16.30 -25.73
CA THR A 193 13.73 16.32 -26.68
C THR A 193 13.76 17.62 -27.49
N THR A 194 12.60 18.15 -27.87
CA THR A 194 12.48 19.27 -28.82
C THR A 194 12.11 20.61 -28.20
N GLY A 195 11.54 20.62 -26.98
CA GLY A 195 10.95 21.82 -26.37
C GLY A 195 11.33 21.99 -24.91
N LYS A 196 10.69 22.98 -24.26
CA LYS A 196 10.74 23.14 -22.80
C LYS A 196 9.42 22.65 -22.21
N VAL A 197 9.48 21.59 -21.41
CA VAL A 197 8.35 21.12 -20.61
C VAL A 197 8.35 21.91 -19.30
N ARG A 198 7.23 22.55 -19.00
CA ARG A 198 6.96 23.27 -17.75
C ARG A 198 6.04 22.39 -16.89
N VAL A 199 6.32 22.34 -15.60
CA VAL A 199 5.53 21.58 -14.63
C VAL A 199 4.82 22.57 -13.73
N MET A 200 3.51 22.39 -13.54
CA MET A 200 2.70 23.20 -12.64
C MET A 200 2.06 22.30 -11.60
N LEU A 201 2.09 22.70 -10.34
CA LEU A 201 1.35 21.99 -9.29
C LEU A 201 -0.15 22.21 -9.52
N ASP A 202 -0.94 21.14 -9.57
CA ASP A 202 -2.40 21.27 -9.64
C ASP A 202 -2.93 21.59 -8.23
N PRO A 203 -3.45 22.81 -7.97
CA PRO A 203 -3.91 23.21 -6.66
C PRO A 203 -5.27 22.62 -6.27
N GLN A 204 -5.86 21.73 -7.09
CA GLN A 204 -7.06 21.01 -6.69
C GLN A 204 -6.81 20.35 -5.32
N PRO A 205 -7.62 20.64 -4.28
CA PRO A 205 -7.40 20.07 -2.96
C PRO A 205 -7.45 18.56 -3.09
N PHE A 206 -6.39 17.87 -2.66
CA PHE A 206 -6.32 16.42 -2.60
C PHE A 206 -7.59 15.86 -1.94
N ASN A 207 -8.52 15.38 -2.75
CA ASN A 207 -9.73 14.76 -2.26
C ASN A 207 -9.54 13.26 -2.26
N ALA A 208 -9.06 12.73 -1.13
CA ALA A 208 -8.87 11.30 -0.92
C ALA A 208 -10.11 10.45 -1.25
N ALA A 209 -11.32 11.05 -1.28
CA ALA A 209 -12.54 10.36 -1.67
C ALA A 209 -12.60 9.95 -3.16
N ASN A 210 -11.80 10.59 -4.03
CA ASN A 210 -11.77 10.27 -5.47
C ASN A 210 -10.85 9.10 -5.80
N MET A 211 -9.88 8.74 -4.93
CA MET A 211 -9.05 7.55 -5.13
C MET A 211 -9.83 6.23 -4.95
N PHE A 212 -10.91 6.23 -4.15
CA PHE A 212 -11.68 5.02 -3.86
C PHE A 212 -12.89 4.80 -4.79
N ARG A 213 -13.32 5.80 -5.56
CA ARG A 213 -14.50 5.66 -6.45
C ARG A 213 -14.21 4.98 -7.78
N THR A 214 -12.95 4.87 -8.19
CA THR A 214 -12.59 4.22 -9.46
C THR A 214 -12.55 2.68 -9.37
N GLN A 215 -12.66 2.08 -8.17
CA GLN A 215 -12.71 0.63 -8.02
C GLN A 215 -14.12 0.02 -7.90
N THR A 216 -15.19 0.81 -7.76
CA THR A 216 -16.56 0.27 -7.56
C THR A 216 -17.48 0.38 -8.77
N SER A 217 -16.99 0.82 -9.93
CA SER A 217 -17.83 1.08 -11.11
C SER A 217 -17.65 0.08 -12.26
N THR A 218 -17.38 -1.19 -11.98
CA THR A 218 -17.56 -2.29 -12.95
C THR A 218 -18.05 -3.57 -12.26
N SER A 219 -19.27 -3.51 -11.71
CA SER A 219 -20.07 -4.71 -11.51
C SER A 219 -21.51 -4.36 -11.84
N ASN A 220 -21.85 -4.56 -13.13
CA ASN A 220 -23.21 -4.60 -13.63
C ASN A 220 -23.99 -5.69 -12.87
N ALA A 221 -24.59 -5.33 -11.75
CA ALA A 221 -25.76 -6.04 -11.24
C ALA A 221 -26.95 -5.63 -12.11
N LEU A 222 -27.27 -6.50 -13.07
CA LEU A 222 -28.54 -6.44 -13.80
C LEU A 222 -29.70 -6.35 -12.79
N PRO A 223 -30.61 -5.37 -12.88
CA PRO A 223 -31.86 -5.46 -12.16
C PRO A 223 -32.67 -6.62 -12.75
N SER A 224 -32.89 -7.64 -11.93
CA SER A 224 -33.80 -8.73 -12.22
C SER A 224 -35.18 -8.16 -12.55
N VAL A 225 -35.63 -8.39 -13.77
CA VAL A 225 -37.00 -8.12 -14.23
C VAL A 225 -37.94 -9.01 -13.41
N LYS A 226 -38.57 -8.45 -12.37
CA LYS A 226 -39.77 -9.04 -11.77
C LYS A 226 -41.01 -8.31 -12.31
N ALA A 227 -41.73 -9.07 -13.13
CA ALA A 227 -43.18 -9.11 -13.23
C ALA A 227 -43.90 -7.80 -13.58
N VAL A 228 -44.17 -7.67 -14.88
CA VAL A 228 -45.30 -6.94 -15.45
C VAL A 228 -46.60 -7.45 -14.82
N LYS A 229 -47.32 -6.59 -14.09
CA LYS A 229 -48.78 -6.73 -13.94
C LYS A 229 -49.43 -5.38 -13.63
N ALA A 230 -50.51 -5.12 -14.38
CA ALA A 230 -51.58 -4.14 -14.14
C ALA A 230 -51.40 -2.68 -14.63
N VAL A 231 -51.66 -2.51 -15.93
CA VAL A 231 -52.64 -1.58 -16.55
C VAL A 231 -53.38 -0.60 -15.61
N LYS A 232 -53.30 0.71 -15.89
CA LYS A 232 -54.50 1.59 -15.99
C LYS A 232 -54.23 2.94 -16.68
N ALA A 233 -54.89 3.09 -17.84
CA ALA A 233 -55.47 4.32 -18.39
C ALA A 233 -54.58 5.57 -18.57
N VAL A 234 -53.97 5.71 -19.75
CA VAL A 234 -53.58 7.03 -20.30
C VAL A 234 -54.63 7.47 -21.32
N LYS A 235 -55.41 8.48 -20.93
CA LYS A 235 -56.42 9.15 -21.75
C LYS A 235 -55.73 9.97 -22.85
N THR A 236 -56.16 9.71 -24.08
CA THR A 236 -56.52 10.69 -25.11
C THR A 236 -55.50 11.80 -25.44
N VAL A 237 -54.64 11.53 -26.42
CA VAL A 237 -53.89 12.57 -27.15
C VAL A 237 -54.85 13.25 -28.13
N LYS A 238 -55.21 14.52 -27.86
CA LYS A 238 -55.79 15.41 -28.86
C LYS A 238 -54.66 16.14 -29.59
N SER A 239 -54.66 15.93 -30.90
CA SER A 239 -53.99 16.70 -31.96
C SER A 239 -53.77 18.18 -31.65
N VAL A 240 -52.56 18.67 -31.93
CA VAL A 240 -52.38 20.06 -32.38
C VAL A 240 -51.48 20.07 -33.62
N GLN A 241 -52.03 20.76 -34.61
CA GLN A 241 -51.59 20.96 -35.98
C GLN A 241 -50.29 21.78 -36.09
N SER A 242 -49.46 21.37 -37.04
CA SER A 242 -48.65 22.16 -37.98
C SER A 242 -48.23 23.60 -37.62
N VAL A 243 -46.92 23.87 -37.66
CA VAL A 243 -46.40 25.20 -38.02
C VAL A 243 -45.40 25.10 -39.17
N LYS A 244 -45.66 25.97 -40.14
CA LYS A 244 -45.05 26.13 -41.46
C LYS A 244 -43.56 26.44 -41.44
N VAL A 245 -42.89 25.83 -42.42
CA VAL A 245 -41.74 26.29 -43.20
C VAL A 245 -41.60 27.82 -43.28
N VAL A 246 -40.41 28.35 -42.99
CA VAL A 246 -39.92 29.62 -43.55
C VAL A 246 -38.56 29.40 -44.19
N LYS A 247 -38.46 29.94 -45.40
CA LYS A 247 -37.46 29.71 -46.44
C LYS A 247 -36.50 30.90 -46.49
N ALA A 248 -35.26 30.61 -46.89
CA ALA A 248 -34.32 31.48 -47.62
C ALA A 248 -33.77 32.75 -46.95
N VAL A 249 -32.46 32.75 -46.70
CA VAL A 249 -31.63 33.97 -46.64
C VAL A 249 -30.71 33.98 -47.86
N LYS A 250 -30.86 35.02 -48.68
CA LYS A 250 -30.06 35.29 -49.87
C LYS A 250 -28.70 35.88 -49.47
N THR A 251 -27.65 35.29 -50.03
CA THR A 251 -26.30 35.84 -50.15
C THR A 251 -26.30 37.02 -51.13
N LYS A 252 -25.64 38.12 -50.77
CA LYS A 252 -25.18 39.13 -51.73
C LYS A 252 -23.65 39.19 -51.68
N LYS A 253 -23.06 39.21 -52.88
CA LYS A 253 -21.70 39.65 -53.17
C LYS A 253 -21.56 41.14 -52.94
#